data_AF-A0A2E5J0E4-F1
#
_entry.id   AF-A0A2E5J0E4-F1
#
_cell.length_a   1.000
_cell.length_b   1.000
_cell.length_c   1.000
_cell.angle_alpha   90.00
_cell.angle_beta   90.00
_cell.angle_gamma   90.00
#
_symmetry.space_group_name_H-M   'P 1'
#
loop_
_entity.id
_entity.type
_entity.pdbx_description
1 polymer ?
#
loop_
_entity_poly.entity_id
_entity_poly.type
_entity_poly.pdbx_seq_one_letter_code
_entity_poly.pdbx_strand_id
1 'polypeptide(L)'
;MLLEIWQTYLYQPVFNLLIWVYNNWTDQSLGWAIVYLTFLLRAALLPFTLLNEKANVDNADIGDEILRLEKELANEPELKKEEIRRLLKTKKVHPWSKVMVLGMQALVLVLLYQVFLQGITGEKIMQILYPVINFPGKMNTVFFGFELGASHDIYWSGAVMFILMAEIYSGLKVKNTPLTKADLTYFILMPVSVFVVLFWLPMVKSLFILTSIVFSAVVHQISKILFKPKDKKVKSAS
;
A
#
# COMPACT_ATOMS: atom_id res chain seq x y z
N MET A 1 4.11 -27.28 7.09
CA MET A 1 4.06 -26.27 8.17
C MET A 1 3.85 -24.84 7.67
N LEU A 2 4.85 -24.10 7.17
CA LEU A 2 4.63 -22.69 6.74
C LEU A 2 3.65 -22.56 5.57
N LEU A 3 3.75 -23.45 4.59
CA LEU A 3 2.81 -23.47 3.45
C LEU A 3 1.38 -23.79 3.90
N GLU A 4 1.21 -24.71 4.86
CA GLU A 4 -0.12 -25.03 5.40
C GLU A 4 -0.68 -23.86 6.21
N ILE A 5 0.16 -23.16 6.97
CA ILE A 5 -0.28 -21.97 7.70
C ILE A 5 -0.76 -20.90 6.71
N TRP A 6 0.01 -20.66 5.66
CA TRP A 6 -0.36 -19.75 4.58
C TRP A 6 -1.68 -20.14 3.94
N GLN A 7 -1.82 -21.42 3.55
CA GLN A 7 -3.00 -21.90 2.84
C GLN A 7 -4.25 -21.88 3.72
N THR A 8 -4.15 -22.40 4.94
CA THR A 8 -5.31 -22.62 5.82
C THR A 8 -5.76 -21.36 6.57
N TYR A 9 -4.83 -20.52 7.03
CA TYR A 9 -5.17 -19.38 7.89
C TYR A 9 -5.18 -18.03 7.16
N LEU A 10 -4.54 -17.92 6.00
CA LEU A 10 -4.50 -16.66 5.25
C LEU A 10 -5.25 -16.79 3.93
N TYR A 11 -4.85 -17.73 3.08
CA TYR A 11 -5.39 -17.86 1.73
C TYR A 11 -6.85 -18.32 1.73
N GLN A 12 -7.16 -19.44 2.37
CA GLN A 12 -8.49 -20.02 2.35
C GLN A 12 -9.56 -19.09 2.95
N PRO A 13 -9.36 -18.42 4.11
CA PRO A 13 -10.36 -17.50 4.65
C PRO A 13 -10.59 -16.29 3.75
N VAL A 14 -9.52 -15.70 3.19
CA VAL A 14 -9.63 -14.54 2.30
C VAL A 14 -10.28 -14.92 0.98
N PHE A 15 -9.99 -16.11 0.44
CA PHE A 15 -10.66 -16.64 -0.73
C PHE A 15 -12.16 -16.90 -0.48
N ASN A 16 -12.50 -17.49 0.65
CA ASN A 16 -13.91 -17.70 1.02
C ASN A 16 -14.66 -16.38 1.20
N LEU A 17 -14.00 -15.37 1.80
CA LEU A 17 -14.54 -14.03 1.91
C LEU A 17 -14.75 -13.40 0.53
N LEU A 18 -13.82 -13.57 -0.42
CA LEU A 18 -13.99 -13.11 -1.80
C LEU A 18 -15.27 -13.70 -2.42
N ILE A 19 -15.43 -15.02 -2.34
CA ILE A 19 -16.59 -15.70 -2.93
C ILE A 19 -17.89 -15.34 -2.22
N TRP A 20 -17.84 -15.16 -0.90
CA TRP A 20 -18.99 -14.68 -0.13
C TRP A 20 -19.41 -13.27 -0.56
N VAL A 21 -18.46 -12.33 -0.69
CA VAL A 21 -18.73 -10.98 -1.19
C VAL A 21 -19.27 -11.03 -2.62
N TYR A 22 -18.69 -11.87 -3.48
CA TYR A 22 -19.13 -12.07 -4.85
C TYR A 22 -20.60 -12.51 -4.95
N ASN A 23 -20.99 -13.49 -4.12
CA ASN A 23 -22.33 -14.05 -4.13
C ASN A 23 -23.39 -13.13 -3.50
N ASN A 24 -23.03 -12.35 -2.48
CA ASN A 24 -24.01 -11.64 -1.65
C ASN A 24 -24.05 -10.12 -1.87
N TRP A 25 -22.92 -9.49 -2.23
CA TRP A 25 -22.81 -8.02 -2.24
C TRP A 25 -22.66 -7.41 -3.62
N THR A 26 -22.21 -8.18 -4.61
CA THR A 26 -21.75 -7.61 -5.88
C THR A 26 -22.54 -8.06 -7.09
N ASP A 27 -23.71 -8.66 -6.87
CA ASP A 27 -24.56 -9.22 -7.92
C ASP A 27 -23.74 -10.06 -8.92
N GLN A 28 -22.83 -10.89 -8.39
CA GLN A 28 -21.95 -11.75 -9.17
C GLN A 28 -20.94 -11.00 -10.06
N SER A 29 -20.52 -9.79 -9.69
CA SER A 29 -19.39 -9.07 -10.31
C SER A 29 -18.08 -9.31 -9.54
N LEU A 30 -17.08 -9.92 -10.20
CA LEU A 30 -15.78 -10.18 -9.57
C LEU A 30 -14.99 -8.89 -9.32
N GLY A 31 -15.12 -7.90 -10.21
CA GLY A 31 -14.42 -6.62 -10.06
C GLY A 31 -14.87 -5.86 -8.81
N TRP A 32 -16.18 -5.77 -8.56
CA TRP A 32 -16.68 -5.20 -7.32
C TRP A 32 -16.32 -6.03 -6.09
N ALA A 33 -16.24 -7.36 -6.23
CA ALA A 33 -15.84 -8.23 -5.13
C ALA A 33 -14.38 -7.99 -4.72
N ILE A 34 -13.50 -7.78 -5.69
CA ILE A 34 -12.11 -7.36 -5.48
C ILE A 34 -12.05 -6.01 -4.77
N VAL A 35 -12.84 -5.01 -5.21
CA VAL A 35 -12.88 -3.68 -4.60
C VAL A 35 -13.29 -3.77 -3.13
N TYR A 36 -14.41 -4.44 -2.84
CA TYR A 36 -14.91 -4.58 -1.47
C TYR A 36 -13.98 -5.41 -0.59
N LEU A 37 -13.44 -6.52 -1.10
CA LEU A 37 -12.47 -7.32 -0.33
C LEU A 37 -11.23 -6.50 0.01
N THR A 38 -10.72 -5.72 -0.94
CA THR A 38 -9.56 -4.85 -0.72
C THR A 38 -9.85 -3.81 0.36
N PHE A 39 -11.03 -3.18 0.33
CA PHE A 39 -11.48 -2.26 1.37
C PHE A 39 -11.58 -2.93 2.74
N LEU A 40 -12.18 -4.12 2.83
CA LEU A 40 -12.34 -4.87 4.09
C LEU A 40 -10.97 -5.25 4.70
N LEU A 41 -10.05 -5.76 3.88
CA LEU A 41 -8.71 -6.11 4.36
C LEU A 41 -7.92 -4.87 4.80
N ARG A 42 -8.02 -3.79 4.03
CA ARG A 42 -7.38 -2.51 4.38
C ARG A 42 -7.96 -1.93 5.67
N ALA A 43 -9.27 -2.05 5.89
CA ALA A 43 -9.93 -1.67 7.14
C ALA A 43 -9.47 -2.54 8.32
N ALA A 44 -9.34 -3.85 8.13
CA ALA A 44 -8.81 -4.75 9.17
C ALA A 44 -7.35 -4.42 9.55
N LEU A 45 -6.55 -3.99 8.58
CA LEU A 45 -5.15 -3.57 8.79
C LEU A 45 -5.01 -2.10 9.22
N LEU A 46 -6.11 -1.34 9.24
CA LEU A 46 -6.11 0.08 9.60
C LEU A 46 -5.44 0.41 10.94
N PRO A 47 -5.74 -0.29 12.07
CA PRO A 47 -5.10 0.05 13.34
C PRO A 47 -3.57 -0.07 13.26
N PHE A 48 -3.06 -1.05 12.52
CA PHE A 48 -1.63 -1.20 12.28
C PHE A 48 -1.08 -0.05 11.43
N THR A 49 -1.79 0.32 10.35
CA THR A 49 -1.41 1.47 9.51
C THR A 49 -1.35 2.77 10.32
N LEU A 50 -2.36 3.05 11.16
CA LEU A 50 -2.41 4.27 11.98
C LEU A 50 -1.28 4.33 13.02
N LEU A 51 -0.92 3.21 13.64
CA LEU A 51 0.22 3.14 14.55
C LEU A 51 1.55 3.49 13.85
N ASN A 52 1.72 3.01 12.62
CA ASN A 52 2.89 3.32 11.81
C ASN A 52 2.90 4.78 11.33
N GLU A 53 1.75 5.33 10.93
CA GLU A 53 1.64 6.74 10.57
C GLU A 53 1.97 7.65 11.74
N LYS A 54 1.43 7.37 12.92
CA LYS A 54 1.74 8.13 14.13
C LYS A 54 3.23 8.10 14.42
N ALA A 55 3.88 6.93 14.34
CA ALA A 55 5.32 6.81 14.52
C ALA A 55 6.09 7.62 13.45
N ASN A 56 5.61 7.69 12.21
CA ASN A 56 6.25 8.52 11.18
C ASN A 56 6.09 10.02 11.46
N VAL A 57 4.91 10.45 11.94
CA VAL A 57 4.65 11.85 12.32
C VAL A 57 5.49 12.26 13.53
N ASP A 58 5.49 11.46 14.59
CA ASP A 58 6.26 11.72 15.81
C ASP A 58 7.78 11.78 15.55
N ASN A 59 8.24 11.14 14.47
CA ASN A 59 9.64 11.08 14.06
C ASN A 59 9.95 11.94 12.83
N ALA A 60 9.06 12.84 12.40
CA ALA A 60 9.26 13.67 11.23
C ALA A 60 10.51 14.57 11.36
N ASP A 61 10.74 15.12 12.57
CA ASP A 61 11.87 16.00 12.87
C ASP A 61 13.23 15.29 12.72
N ILE A 62 13.27 13.96 12.81
CA ILE A 62 14.51 13.19 12.68
C ILE A 62 15.04 13.23 11.24
N GLY A 63 14.15 13.31 10.25
CA GLY A 63 14.57 13.47 8.85
C GLY A 63 15.33 14.79 8.65
N ASP A 64 14.82 15.87 9.25
CA ASP A 64 15.45 17.19 9.20
C ASP A 64 16.79 17.21 9.96
N GLU A 65 16.85 16.57 11.13
CA GLU A 65 18.09 16.43 11.91
C GLU A 65 19.16 15.60 11.16
N ILE A 66 18.76 14.52 10.48
CA ILE A 66 19.69 13.72 9.63
C ILE A 66 20.22 14.57 8.48
N LEU A 67 19.37 15.33 7.77
CA LEU A 67 19.81 16.20 6.67
C LEU A 67 20.79 17.30 7.13
N ARG A 68 20.64 17.79 8.36
CA ARG A 68 21.61 18.73 8.95
C ARG A 68 22.95 18.06 9.20
N LEU A 69 22.96 16.88 9.82
CA LEU A 69 24.17 16.09 10.05
C LEU A 69 24.87 15.73 8.73
N GLU A 70 24.11 15.41 7.68
CA GLU A 70 24.68 15.12 6.35
C GLU A 70 25.42 16.31 5.73
N LYS A 71 24.96 17.54 6.01
CA LYS A 71 25.60 18.78 5.54
C LYS A 71 26.80 19.15 6.41
N GLU A 72 26.65 19.07 7.73
CA GLU A 72 27.70 19.42 8.69
C GLU A 72 28.89 18.46 8.60
N LEU A 73 28.63 17.17 8.38
CA LEU A 73 29.64 16.09 8.35
C LEU A 73 29.88 15.56 6.93
N ALA A 74 29.72 16.41 5.91
CA ALA A 74 29.86 16.01 4.51
C ALA A 74 31.26 15.44 4.18
N ASN A 75 32.30 15.99 4.83
CA ASN A 75 33.70 15.60 4.62
C ASN A 75 34.17 14.46 5.54
N GLU A 76 33.34 14.03 6.50
CA GLU A 76 33.71 13.07 7.54
C GLU A 76 32.73 11.88 7.57
N PRO A 77 32.86 10.93 6.62
CA PRO A 77 31.86 9.88 6.40
C PRO A 77 31.72 8.91 7.58
N GLU A 78 32.80 8.64 8.32
CA GLU A 78 32.78 7.76 9.48
C GLU A 78 32.08 8.43 10.68
N LEU A 79 32.42 9.68 10.99
CA LEU A 79 31.77 10.46 12.04
C LEU A 79 30.28 10.68 11.74
N LYS A 80 29.94 10.93 10.47
CA LYS A 80 28.55 11.04 9.99
C LYS A 80 27.73 9.79 10.32
N LYS A 81 28.26 8.60 10.00
CA LYS A 81 27.55 7.33 10.28
C LYS A 81 27.33 7.14 11.78
N GLU A 82 28.34 7.46 12.60
CA GLU A 82 28.25 7.33 14.04
C GLU A 82 27.19 8.26 14.65
N GLU A 83 27.18 9.53 14.24
CA GLU A 83 26.26 10.52 14.79
C GLU A 83 24.82 10.27 14.34
N ILE A 84 24.59 9.85 13.09
CA ILE A 84 23.28 9.39 12.63
C ILE A 84 22.82 8.18 13.48
N ARG A 85 23.70 7.23 13.77
CA ARG A 85 23.35 6.06 14.59
C ARG A 85 23.05 6.45 16.03
N ARG A 86 23.78 7.39 16.61
CA ARG A 86 23.53 7.94 17.95
C ARG A 86 22.17 8.64 17.99
N LEU A 87 21.87 9.47 17.00
CA LEU A 87 20.60 10.17 16.87
C LEU A 87 19.41 9.19 16.83
N LEU A 88 19.47 8.16 15.99
CA LEU A 88 18.43 7.14 15.89
C LEU A 88 18.20 6.40 17.21
N LYS A 89 19.28 6.08 17.95
CA LYS A 89 19.18 5.44 19.28
C LYS A 89 18.53 6.37 20.30
N THR A 90 18.94 7.64 20.37
CA THR A 90 18.40 8.62 21.32
C THR A 90 16.90 8.82 21.12
N LYS A 91 16.45 8.85 19.86
CA LYS A 91 15.03 9.01 19.51
C LYS A 91 14.24 7.70 19.51
N LYS A 92 14.87 6.57 19.87
CA LYS A 92 14.27 5.21 19.89
C LYS A 92 13.61 4.81 18.57
N VAL A 93 14.17 5.25 17.45
CA VAL A 93 13.69 4.87 16.12
C VAL A 93 14.41 3.60 15.67
N HIS A 94 13.63 2.55 15.42
CA HIS A 94 14.15 1.28 14.93
C HIS A 94 14.06 1.22 13.39
N PRO A 95 15.18 1.07 12.67
CA PRO A 95 15.17 0.93 11.21
C PRO A 95 14.31 -0.25 10.72
N TRP A 96 14.21 -1.31 11.52
CA TRP A 96 13.43 -2.51 11.24
C TRP A 96 11.93 -2.28 11.14
N SER A 97 11.39 -1.24 11.79
CA SER A 97 9.96 -0.93 11.71
C SER A 97 9.52 -0.65 10.27
N LYS A 98 10.33 0.11 9.50
CA LYS A 98 10.02 0.39 8.08
C LYS A 98 10.05 -0.88 7.23
N VAL A 99 11.05 -1.73 7.44
CA VAL A 99 11.18 -3.00 6.71
C VAL A 99 10.03 -3.95 7.04
N MET A 100 9.64 -4.04 8.31
CA MET A 100 8.52 -4.88 8.76
C MET A 100 7.20 -4.46 8.12
N VAL A 101 6.94 -3.15 8.03
CA VAL A 101 5.75 -2.61 7.34
C VAL A 101 5.74 -2.96 5.86
N LEU A 102 6.87 -2.75 5.16
CA LEU A 102 6.99 -3.10 3.75
C LEU A 102 6.81 -4.62 3.53
N GLY A 103 7.36 -5.44 4.42
CA GLY A 103 7.19 -6.89 4.39
C GLY A 103 5.73 -7.31 4.55
N MET A 104 5.00 -6.73 5.50
CA MET A 104 3.57 -6.96 5.68
C MET A 104 2.77 -6.56 4.45
N GLN A 105 3.09 -5.41 3.84
CA GLN A 105 2.42 -4.93 2.64
C GLN A 105 2.67 -5.84 1.43
N ALA A 106 3.90 -6.33 1.26
CA ALA A 106 4.23 -7.32 0.24
C ALA A 106 3.49 -8.64 0.46
N LEU A 107 3.40 -9.10 1.72
CA LEU A 107 2.67 -10.32 2.08
C LEU A 107 1.19 -10.24 1.69
N VAL A 108 0.52 -9.14 2.05
CA VAL A 108 -0.89 -8.90 1.71
C VAL A 108 -1.09 -8.85 0.19
N LEU A 109 -0.17 -8.20 -0.54
CA LEU A 109 -0.22 -8.13 -2.00
C LEU A 109 -0.13 -9.53 -2.63
N VAL A 110 0.79 -10.38 -2.16
CA VAL A 110 0.96 -11.75 -2.66
C VAL A 110 -0.28 -12.58 -2.36
N LEU A 111 -0.81 -12.48 -1.14
CA LEU A 111 -2.04 -13.16 -0.73
C LEU A 111 -3.21 -12.82 -1.64
N LEU A 112 -3.46 -11.52 -1.84
CA LEU A 112 -4.56 -11.05 -2.67
C LEU A 112 -4.38 -11.43 -4.13
N TYR A 113 -3.16 -11.34 -4.65
CA TYR A 113 -2.87 -11.79 -6.01
C TYR A 113 -3.24 -13.26 -6.21
N GLN A 114 -2.85 -14.15 -5.30
CA GLN A 114 -3.19 -15.57 -5.39
C GLN A 114 -4.70 -15.79 -5.32
N VAL A 115 -5.38 -15.09 -4.40
CA VAL A 115 -6.83 -15.20 -4.22
C VAL A 115 -7.57 -14.74 -5.47
N PHE A 116 -7.17 -13.61 -6.05
CA PHE A 116 -7.79 -13.08 -7.26
C PHE A 116 -7.47 -13.91 -8.49
N LEU A 117 -6.23 -14.41 -8.63
CA LEU A 117 -5.87 -15.26 -9.75
C LEU A 117 -6.70 -16.55 -9.73
N GLN A 118 -6.88 -17.17 -8.57
CA GLN A 118 -7.77 -18.33 -8.42
C GLN A 118 -9.24 -17.98 -8.70
N GLY A 119 -9.65 -16.78 -8.29
CA GLY A 119 -10.94 -16.20 -8.61
C GLY A 119 -11.17 -16.01 -10.12
N ILE A 120 -10.11 -15.81 -10.90
CA ILE A 120 -10.20 -15.61 -12.34
C ILE A 120 -10.12 -16.95 -13.08
N THR A 121 -9.21 -17.84 -12.68
CA THR A 121 -8.98 -19.12 -13.37
C THR A 121 -10.08 -20.14 -13.11
N GLY A 122 -10.80 -20.04 -11.99
CA GLY A 122 -11.90 -20.96 -11.70
C GLY A 122 -11.45 -22.35 -11.23
N GLU A 123 -10.14 -22.61 -11.20
CA GLU A 123 -9.61 -23.94 -10.90
C GLU A 123 -9.84 -24.30 -9.43
N LYS A 124 -10.14 -25.56 -9.11
CA LYS A 124 -10.16 -26.12 -7.74
C LYS A 124 -10.96 -25.34 -6.68
N ILE A 125 -11.86 -24.44 -7.08
CA ILE A 125 -12.62 -23.58 -6.14
C ILE A 125 -13.39 -24.43 -5.14
N MET A 126 -14.05 -25.50 -5.61
CA MET A 126 -14.80 -26.42 -4.74
C MET A 126 -13.94 -27.06 -3.64
N GLN A 127 -12.62 -27.18 -3.82
CA GLN A 127 -11.72 -27.76 -2.83
C GLN A 127 -11.27 -26.74 -1.76
N ILE A 128 -11.40 -25.45 -2.06
CA ILE A 128 -10.98 -24.35 -1.18
C ILE A 128 -12.19 -23.79 -0.40
N LEU A 129 -13.39 -23.89 -0.96
CA LEU A 129 -14.60 -23.36 -0.35
C LEU A 129 -14.97 -24.06 0.96
N TYR A 130 -15.40 -23.26 1.93
CA TYR A 130 -16.06 -23.74 3.11
C TYR A 130 -17.47 -24.23 2.76
N PRO A 131 -18.00 -25.24 3.48
CA PRO A 131 -19.31 -25.82 3.19
C PRO A 131 -20.46 -24.80 3.20
N VAL A 132 -20.31 -23.70 3.93
CA VAL A 132 -21.30 -22.62 4.08
C VAL A 132 -21.34 -21.70 2.84
N ILE A 133 -20.31 -21.71 2.00
CA ILE A 133 -20.19 -20.82 0.85
C ILE A 133 -20.67 -21.53 -0.42
N ASN A 134 -21.71 -20.97 -1.04
CA ASN A 134 -22.24 -21.49 -2.30
C ASN A 134 -21.22 -21.37 -3.43
N PHE A 135 -21.05 -22.45 -4.19
CA PHE A 135 -20.18 -22.46 -5.34
C PHE A 135 -20.74 -21.53 -6.44
N PRO A 136 -20.00 -20.49 -6.87
CA PRO A 136 -20.51 -19.47 -7.80
C PRO A 136 -20.56 -19.95 -9.26
N GLY A 137 -20.08 -21.15 -9.58
CA GLY A 137 -19.92 -21.59 -10.96
C GLY A 137 -18.82 -20.80 -11.67
N LYS A 138 -19.08 -20.40 -12.92
CA LYS A 138 -18.16 -19.57 -13.69
C LYS A 138 -18.28 -18.12 -13.24
N MET A 139 -17.20 -17.56 -12.68
CA MET A 139 -17.19 -16.16 -12.25
C MET A 139 -17.18 -15.19 -13.44
N ASN A 140 -17.92 -14.10 -13.27
CA ASN A 140 -17.92 -12.97 -14.20
C ASN A 140 -16.65 -12.13 -14.00
N THR A 141 -15.70 -12.29 -14.91
CA THR A 141 -14.40 -11.59 -14.90
C THR A 141 -14.43 -10.25 -15.64
N VAL A 142 -15.57 -9.86 -16.23
CA VAL A 142 -15.70 -8.59 -16.94
C VAL A 142 -16.06 -7.47 -15.98
N PHE A 143 -15.27 -6.40 -15.98
CA PHE A 143 -15.46 -5.21 -15.17
C PHE A 143 -15.38 -3.96 -16.05
N PHE A 144 -16.49 -3.21 -16.14
CA PHE A 144 -16.63 -2.05 -17.04
C PHE A 144 -16.24 -2.33 -18.51
N GLY A 145 -16.46 -3.55 -19.00
CA GLY A 145 -16.09 -3.97 -20.36
C GLY A 145 -14.66 -4.47 -20.53
N PHE A 146 -13.88 -4.53 -19.45
CA PHE A 146 -12.50 -5.04 -19.44
C PHE A 146 -12.43 -6.39 -18.72
N GLU A 147 -11.62 -7.31 -19.24
CA GLU A 147 -11.36 -8.61 -18.60
C GLU A 147 -10.33 -8.46 -17.48
N LEU A 148 -10.70 -8.80 -16.25
CA LEU A 148 -9.83 -8.67 -15.06
C LEU A 148 -8.54 -9.50 -15.17
N GLY A 149 -8.59 -10.61 -15.90
CA GLY A 149 -7.45 -11.49 -16.16
C GLY A 149 -6.54 -11.03 -17.30
N ALA A 150 -6.95 -10.02 -18.08
CA ALA A 150 -6.17 -9.57 -19.23
C ALA A 150 -4.90 -8.82 -18.78
N SER A 151 -3.78 -9.13 -19.43
CA SER A 151 -2.53 -8.37 -19.35
C SER A 151 -2.47 -7.33 -20.48
N HIS A 152 -1.48 -6.45 -20.43
CA HIS A 152 -1.24 -5.37 -21.40
C HIS A 152 -2.39 -4.34 -21.42
N ASP A 153 -3.10 -4.20 -20.31
CA ASP A 153 -4.11 -3.17 -20.16
C ASP A 153 -3.46 -1.80 -19.98
N ILE A 154 -3.80 -0.85 -20.85
CA ILE A 154 -3.26 0.53 -20.83
C ILE A 154 -4.16 1.45 -20.00
N TYR A 155 -5.47 1.18 -19.93
CA TYR A 155 -6.43 2.11 -19.36
C TYR A 155 -6.35 2.15 -17.83
N TRP A 156 -6.40 0.99 -17.17
CA TRP A 156 -6.35 0.88 -15.72
C TRP A 156 -4.93 1.07 -15.18
N SER A 157 -3.91 0.56 -15.88
CA SER A 157 -2.51 0.85 -15.52
C SER A 157 -2.19 2.34 -15.67
N GLY A 158 -2.69 2.99 -16.73
CA GLY A 158 -2.58 4.43 -16.94
C GLY A 158 -3.30 5.24 -15.87
N ALA A 159 -4.51 4.82 -15.48
CA ALA A 159 -5.24 5.44 -14.38
C ALA A 159 -4.45 5.39 -13.06
N VAL A 160 -3.82 4.25 -12.75
CA VAL A 160 -2.91 4.12 -11.59
C VAL A 160 -1.76 5.13 -11.68
N MET A 161 -1.11 5.22 -12.85
CA MET A 161 -0.01 6.15 -13.06
C MET A 161 -0.42 7.59 -12.76
N PHE A 162 -1.54 8.06 -13.34
CA PHE A 162 -2.00 9.43 -13.15
C PHE A 162 -2.38 9.73 -11.70
N ILE A 163 -3.05 8.80 -11.02
CA ILE A 163 -3.44 8.97 -9.62
C ILE A 163 -2.22 9.00 -8.70
N LEU A 164 -1.26 8.08 -8.89
CA LEU A 164 0.01 8.09 -8.14
C LEU A 164 0.80 9.37 -8.39
N MET A 165 0.86 9.84 -9.63
CA MET A 165 1.51 11.09 -9.96
C MET A 165 0.83 12.28 -9.25
N ALA A 166 -0.50 12.33 -9.21
CA ALA A 166 -1.24 13.37 -8.48
C ALA A 166 -1.03 13.32 -6.96
N GLU A 167 -0.93 12.11 -6.38
CA GLU A 167 -0.62 11.90 -4.97
C GLU A 167 0.78 12.42 -4.62
N ILE A 168 1.81 12.05 -5.40
CA ILE A 168 3.19 12.52 -5.20
C ILE A 168 3.27 14.04 -5.37
N TYR A 169 2.63 14.59 -6.40
CA TYR A 169 2.57 16.03 -6.61
C TYR A 169 1.98 16.78 -5.41
N SER A 170 0.89 16.25 -4.84
CA SER A 170 0.27 16.80 -3.65
C SER A 170 1.20 16.75 -2.44
N GLY A 171 1.96 15.66 -2.28
CA GLY A 171 3.00 15.54 -1.25
C GLY A 171 4.12 16.57 -1.42
N LEU A 172 4.58 16.79 -2.66
CA LEU A 172 5.63 17.78 -2.97
C LEU A 172 5.17 19.21 -2.67
N LYS A 173 3.90 19.55 -2.92
CA LYS A 173 3.33 20.87 -2.60
C LYS A 173 3.30 21.20 -1.12
N VAL A 174 3.12 20.20 -0.26
CA VAL A 174 3.03 20.37 1.20
C VAL A 174 4.43 20.39 1.85
N LYS A 175 5.49 20.05 1.09
CA LYS A 175 6.86 20.02 1.58
C LYS A 175 7.37 21.43 1.88
N ASN A 176 7.84 21.68 3.10
CA ASN A 176 8.38 22.98 3.53
C ASN A 176 9.87 23.19 3.18
N THR A 177 10.48 22.27 2.43
CA THR A 177 11.89 22.33 2.02
C THR A 177 12.00 22.52 0.51
N PRO A 178 13.09 23.12 0.00
CA PRO A 178 13.29 23.25 -1.45
C PRO A 178 13.27 21.89 -2.13
N LEU A 179 12.68 21.83 -3.33
CA LEU A 179 12.62 20.63 -4.14
C LEU A 179 14.02 20.25 -4.61
N THR A 180 14.38 18.99 -4.41
CA THR A 180 15.64 18.43 -4.88
C THR A 180 15.46 17.76 -6.25
N LYS A 181 16.56 17.52 -6.98
CA LYS A 181 16.51 16.72 -8.21
C LYS A 181 15.96 15.31 -7.97
N ALA A 182 16.28 14.73 -6.80
CA ALA A 182 15.78 13.41 -6.41
C ALA A 182 14.25 13.40 -6.24
N ASP A 183 13.66 14.47 -5.69
CA ASP A 183 12.20 14.62 -5.57
C ASP A 183 11.52 14.63 -6.95
N LEU A 184 12.09 15.36 -7.90
CA LEU A 184 11.59 15.41 -9.28
C LEU A 184 11.78 14.09 -10.02
N THR A 185 12.91 13.42 -9.83
CA THR A 185 13.14 12.08 -10.37
C THR A 185 12.11 11.11 -9.81
N TYR A 186 11.85 11.13 -8.50
CA TYR A 186 10.85 10.26 -7.87
C TYR A 186 9.44 10.52 -8.42
N PHE A 187 9.05 11.79 -8.58
CA PHE A 187 7.77 12.20 -9.14
C PHE A 187 7.47 11.61 -10.52
N ILE A 188 8.49 11.48 -11.38
CA ILE A 188 8.32 10.94 -12.74
C ILE A 188 8.57 9.42 -12.76
N LEU A 189 9.70 8.98 -12.19
CA LEU A 189 10.17 7.61 -12.31
C LEU A 189 9.22 6.63 -11.62
N MET A 190 8.71 6.96 -10.43
CA MET A 190 7.89 6.04 -9.65
C MET A 190 6.57 5.69 -10.36
N PRO A 191 5.71 6.66 -10.78
CA PRO A 191 4.48 6.34 -11.51
C PRO A 191 4.72 5.59 -12.82
N VAL A 192 5.73 6.00 -13.60
CA VAL A 192 6.06 5.33 -14.87
C VAL A 192 6.53 3.89 -14.63
N SER A 193 7.34 3.64 -13.59
CA SER A 193 7.77 2.28 -13.25
C SER A 193 6.59 1.40 -12.86
N VAL A 194 5.65 1.94 -12.06
CA VAL A 194 4.44 1.23 -11.68
C VAL A 194 3.56 0.93 -12.90
N PHE A 195 3.42 1.89 -13.82
CA PHE A 195 2.70 1.68 -15.09
C PHE A 195 3.30 0.52 -15.87
N VAL A 196 4.62 0.51 -16.11
CA VAL A 196 5.30 -0.56 -16.84
C VAL A 196 5.08 -1.90 -16.16
N VAL A 197 5.25 -1.98 -14.83
CA VAL A 197 5.03 -3.23 -14.09
C VAL A 197 3.60 -3.71 -14.23
N LEU A 198 2.60 -2.82 -14.07
CA LEU A 198 1.20 -3.18 -14.16
C LEU A 198 0.74 -3.54 -15.56
N PHE A 199 1.35 -2.94 -16.58
CA PHE A 199 1.07 -3.28 -17.97
C PHE A 199 1.32 -4.76 -18.25
N TRP A 200 2.36 -5.38 -17.69
CA TRP A 200 2.62 -6.81 -17.89
C TRP A 200 1.76 -7.74 -17.03
N LEU A 201 1.07 -7.19 -16.04
CA LEU A 201 0.33 -7.97 -15.06
C LEU A 201 -1.18 -7.97 -15.38
N PRO A 202 -1.94 -8.95 -14.88
CA PRO A 202 -3.38 -8.94 -15.01
C PRO A 202 -4.00 -7.66 -14.46
N MET A 203 -5.00 -7.11 -15.18
CA MET A 203 -5.73 -5.88 -14.86
C MET A 203 -6.20 -5.84 -13.40
N VAL A 204 -6.56 -6.98 -12.80
CA VAL A 204 -6.94 -7.08 -11.39
C VAL A 204 -5.93 -6.43 -10.43
N LYS A 205 -4.63 -6.42 -10.77
CA LYS A 205 -3.63 -5.73 -9.94
C LYS A 205 -3.77 -4.21 -10.00
N SER A 206 -4.07 -3.65 -11.17
CA SER A 206 -4.36 -2.23 -11.33
C SER A 206 -5.58 -1.85 -10.49
N LEU A 207 -6.65 -2.66 -10.53
CA LEU A 207 -7.84 -2.45 -9.72
C LEU A 207 -7.56 -2.50 -8.21
N PHE A 208 -6.76 -3.47 -7.76
CA PHE A 208 -6.32 -3.56 -6.37
C PHE A 208 -5.55 -2.31 -5.93
N ILE A 209 -4.57 -1.87 -6.73
CA ILE A 209 -3.75 -0.70 -6.39
C ILE A 209 -4.59 0.58 -6.37
N LEU A 210 -5.48 0.79 -7.34
CA LEU A 210 -6.39 1.94 -7.34
C LEU A 210 -7.25 1.98 -6.09
N THR A 211 -7.88 0.86 -5.77
CA THR A 211 -8.73 0.74 -4.58
C THR A 211 -7.93 1.04 -3.31
N SER A 212 -6.70 0.53 -3.25
CA SER A 212 -5.78 0.80 -2.15
C SER A 212 -5.40 2.27 -2.02
N ILE A 213 -5.13 2.98 -3.12
CA ILE A 213 -4.78 4.40 -3.08
C ILE A 213 -5.99 5.22 -2.60
N VAL A 214 -7.18 4.91 -3.12
CA VAL A 214 -8.44 5.55 -2.68
C VAL A 214 -8.65 5.33 -1.18
N PHE A 215 -8.48 4.11 -0.69
CA PHE A 215 -8.56 3.83 0.75
C PHE A 215 -7.54 4.65 1.55
N SER A 216 -6.27 4.68 1.12
CA SER A 216 -5.24 5.48 1.77
C SER A 216 -5.58 6.97 1.80
N ALA A 217 -6.13 7.52 0.73
CA ALA A 217 -6.56 8.91 0.67
C ALA A 217 -7.68 9.20 1.68
N VAL A 218 -8.65 8.29 1.81
CA VAL A 218 -9.73 8.39 2.82
C VAL A 218 -9.15 8.33 4.23
N VAL A 219 -8.26 7.38 4.51
CA VAL A 219 -7.61 7.24 5.81
C VAL A 219 -6.79 8.47 6.16
N HIS A 220 -6.01 9.01 5.21
CA HIS A 220 -5.22 10.22 5.41
C HIS A 220 -6.11 11.40 5.80
N GLN A 221 -7.27 11.54 5.16
CA GLN A 221 -8.23 12.60 5.48
C GLN A 221 -8.80 12.42 6.90
N ILE A 222 -9.12 11.19 7.30
CA ILE A 222 -9.57 10.86 8.66
C ILE A 222 -8.45 11.10 9.69
N SER A 223 -7.23 10.70 9.37
CA SER A 223 -6.03 10.82 10.21
C SER A 223 -5.76 12.30 10.53
N LYS A 224 -5.88 13.21 9.55
CA LYS A 224 -5.78 14.67 9.78
C LYS A 224 -6.83 15.21 10.76
N ILE A 225 -8.02 14.63 10.79
CA ILE A 225 -9.10 15.04 11.70
C ILE A 225 -8.83 14.52 13.12
N LEU A 226 -8.37 13.27 13.23
CA LEU A 226 -8.11 12.61 14.52
C LEU A 226 -6.81 13.06 15.18
N PHE A 227 -5.75 13.27 14.40
CA PHE A 227 -4.42 13.63 14.85
C PHE A 227 -4.08 15.04 14.34
N LYS A 228 -4.45 16.07 15.12
CA LYS A 228 -3.94 17.42 14.86
C LYS A 228 -2.42 17.42 15.03
N PRO A 229 -1.65 18.01 14.09
CA PRO A 229 -0.22 18.19 14.29
C PRO A 229 0.01 18.96 15.60
N LYS A 230 0.91 18.48 16.46
CA LYS A 230 1.38 19.30 17.58
C LYS A 230 1.99 20.56 16.99
N ASP A 231 1.47 21.73 17.37
CA ASP A 231 2.04 23.02 16.98
C ASP A 231 3.55 23.00 17.21
N LYS A 232 4.30 23.35 16.15
CA LYS A 232 5.73 23.61 16.24
C LYS A 232 5.91 24.76 17.24
N LYS A 233 6.16 24.43 18.51
CA LYS A 233 6.67 25.42 19.47
C LYS A 233 8.04 25.85 18.96
N VAL A 234 8.04 26.98 18.27
CA VAL A 234 9.19 27.82 17.99
C VAL A 234 9.93 28.01 19.32
N LYS A 235 10.99 27.23 19.55
CA LYS A 235 12.03 27.62 20.49
C LYS A 235 12.85 28.69 19.78
N SER A 236 12.36 29.93 19.82
CA SER A 236 13.24 31.09 19.79
C SER A 236 14.04 31.03 21.09
N ALA A 237 15.22 30.43 21.04
CA ALA A 237 16.22 30.68 22.05
C ALA A 237 16.88 32.01 21.69
N SER A 238 16.37 33.07 22.33
CA SER A 238 17.08 34.31 22.62
C SER A 238 18.33 34.04 23.44
#